data_AF-A0A662GV59-F1
#
_entry.id   AF-A0A662GV59-F1
#
_cell.length_a   1.000
_cell.length_b   1.000
_cell.length_c   1.000
_cell.angle_alpha   90.00
_cell.angle_beta   90.00
_cell.angle_gamma   90.00
#
_symmetry.space_group_name_H-M   'P 1'
#
loop_
_entity.id
_entity.type
_entity.pdbx_description
1 polymer ?
#
loop_
_entity_poly.entity_id
_entity_poly.type
_entity_poly.pdbx_seq_one_letter_code
_entity_poly.pdbx_strand_id
1 'polypeptide(L)'
;QRGSLTREEEGRAILRLRREFGMSEAEISRALGVSADYVARLMRLVTVAREVGVELVKKAGRWREKVEPEVEPGRGAPARPEVASKVPESILSASIAIARSITSRVPELRGREEELEVVIAEECRDLKQKQVQELGRIVRREKISEIRARVSEEPVEDVVRSVIRDAKRMVLERVSIKVEVSTPVLERFKEAIRGRGLSLDRAVEMALRFAVDKGSEFIDYCSK
;
A
#
# COMPACT_ATOMS: atom_id res chain seq x y z
N GLN A 1 -35.67 2.36 -11.15
CA GLN A 1 -34.24 2.01 -11.32
C GLN A 1 -33.85 1.12 -10.15
N ARG A 2 -33.44 -0.13 -10.37
CA ARG A 2 -32.92 -0.98 -9.29
C ARG A 2 -31.61 -0.36 -8.81
N GLY A 3 -31.49 -0.06 -7.52
CA GLY A 3 -30.27 0.50 -6.94
C GLY A 3 -29.08 -0.41 -7.27
N SER A 4 -28.03 0.17 -7.83
CA SER A 4 -26.78 -0.56 -8.07
C SER A 4 -26.16 -0.93 -6.73
N LEU A 5 -25.83 -2.21 -6.53
CA LEU A 5 -25.11 -2.67 -5.35
C LEU A 5 -23.78 -1.90 -5.20
N THR A 6 -23.43 -1.56 -3.96
CA THR A 6 -22.09 -1.10 -3.61
C THR A 6 -21.09 -2.25 -3.76
N ARG A 7 -19.80 -1.94 -3.81
CA ARG A 7 -18.75 -2.94 -3.97
C ARG A 7 -18.65 -3.93 -2.83
N GLU A 8 -18.87 -3.44 -1.62
CA GLU A 8 -18.92 -4.30 -0.45
C GLU A 8 -20.16 -5.20 -0.49
N GLU A 9 -21.31 -4.71 -0.95
CA GLU A 9 -22.51 -5.53 -1.12
C GLU A 9 -22.34 -6.59 -2.23
N GLU A 10 -21.75 -6.23 -3.37
CA GLU A 10 -21.37 -7.17 -4.43
C GLU A 10 -20.44 -8.26 -3.86
N GLY A 11 -19.41 -7.87 -3.11
CA GLY A 11 -18.45 -8.79 -2.51
C GLY A 11 -19.06 -9.69 -1.44
N ARG A 12 -19.92 -9.15 -0.57
CA ARG A 12 -20.68 -9.93 0.43
C ARG A 12 -21.62 -10.92 -0.23
N ALA A 13 -22.31 -10.52 -1.30
CA ALA A 13 -23.18 -11.42 -2.06
C ALA A 13 -22.37 -12.56 -2.70
N ILE A 14 -21.21 -12.27 -3.28
CA ILE A 14 -20.31 -13.29 -3.83
C ILE A 14 -19.80 -14.25 -2.73
N LEU A 15 -19.35 -13.72 -1.59
CA LEU A 15 -18.89 -14.55 -0.46
C LEU A 15 -20.02 -15.44 0.07
N ARG A 16 -21.26 -14.93 0.08
CA ARG A 16 -22.45 -15.68 0.46
C ARG A 16 -22.72 -16.84 -0.50
N LEU A 17 -22.68 -16.59 -1.82
CA LEU A 17 -22.82 -17.64 -2.84
C LEU A 17 -21.77 -18.75 -2.66
N ARG A 18 -20.54 -18.38 -2.33
CA ARG A 18 -19.47 -19.37 -2.07
C ARG A 18 -19.68 -20.15 -0.77
N ARG A 19 -20.01 -19.47 0.34
CA ARG A 19 -20.09 -20.08 1.67
C ARG A 19 -21.40 -20.83 1.93
N GLU A 20 -22.54 -20.26 1.55
CA GLU A 20 -23.86 -20.83 1.84
C GLU A 20 -24.31 -21.81 0.74
N PHE A 21 -23.91 -21.57 -0.51
CA PHE A 21 -24.36 -22.37 -1.66
C PHE A 21 -23.24 -23.23 -2.27
N GLY A 22 -22.03 -23.20 -1.69
CA GLY A 22 -20.90 -24.01 -2.14
C GLY A 22 -20.43 -23.70 -3.57
N MET A 23 -20.86 -22.57 -4.15
CA MET A 23 -20.56 -22.27 -5.55
C MET A 23 -19.08 -21.96 -5.75
N SER A 24 -18.49 -22.58 -6.78
CA SER A 24 -17.17 -22.25 -7.29
C SER A 24 -17.14 -20.86 -7.94
N GLU A 25 -15.95 -20.30 -8.12
CA GLU A 25 -15.77 -18.98 -8.75
C GLU A 25 -16.31 -18.96 -10.19
N ALA A 26 -16.18 -20.08 -10.91
CA ALA A 26 -16.69 -20.26 -12.26
C ALA A 26 -18.23 -20.31 -12.31
N GLU A 27 -18.88 -20.91 -11.30
CA GLU A 27 -20.33 -20.92 -11.18
C GLU A 27 -20.88 -19.54 -10.85
N ILE A 28 -20.24 -18.84 -9.90
CA ILE A 28 -20.59 -17.46 -9.55
C ILE A 28 -20.40 -16.52 -10.74
N SER A 29 -19.29 -16.67 -11.47
CA SER A 29 -18.98 -15.94 -12.71
C SER A 29 -20.11 -16.09 -13.74
N ARG A 30 -20.55 -17.33 -14.00
CA ARG A 30 -21.67 -17.61 -14.92
C ARG A 30 -22.99 -17.04 -14.41
N ALA A 31 -23.29 -17.19 -13.12
CA ALA A 31 -24.53 -16.74 -12.52
C ALA A 31 -24.67 -15.20 -12.54
N LEU A 32 -23.57 -14.48 -12.35
CA LEU A 32 -23.55 -13.02 -12.29
C LEU A 32 -23.18 -12.34 -13.62
N GLY A 33 -22.77 -13.11 -14.64
CA GLY A 33 -22.34 -12.57 -15.93
C GLY A 33 -21.07 -11.72 -15.85
N VAL A 34 -20.15 -12.06 -14.94
CA VAL A 34 -18.87 -11.36 -14.71
C VAL A 34 -17.70 -12.33 -14.85
N SER A 35 -16.47 -11.85 -15.00
CA SER A 35 -15.31 -12.75 -15.14
C SER A 35 -14.96 -13.46 -13.82
N ALA A 36 -14.45 -14.69 -13.91
CA ALA A 36 -13.95 -15.43 -12.75
C ALA A 36 -12.83 -14.68 -12.01
N ASP A 37 -11.92 -14.03 -12.76
CA ASP A 37 -10.87 -13.17 -12.19
C ASP A 37 -11.43 -12.02 -11.35
N TYR A 38 -12.56 -11.45 -11.78
CA TYR A 38 -13.24 -10.40 -11.06
C TYR A 38 -13.84 -10.93 -9.75
N VAL A 39 -14.48 -12.09 -9.79
CA VAL A 39 -15.03 -12.79 -8.62
C VAL A 39 -13.93 -13.10 -7.61
N ALA A 40 -12.83 -13.73 -8.05
CA ALA A 40 -11.67 -14.06 -7.23
C ALA A 40 -11.09 -12.84 -6.54
N ARG A 41 -10.88 -11.76 -7.30
CA ARG A 41 -10.33 -10.49 -6.80
C ARG A 41 -11.26 -9.85 -5.76
N LEU A 42 -12.56 -9.79 -6.04
CA LEU A 42 -13.51 -9.13 -5.15
C LEU A 42 -13.66 -9.89 -3.83
N MET A 43 -13.71 -11.23 -3.87
CA MET A 43 -13.69 -12.04 -2.65
C MET A 43 -12.47 -11.74 -1.80
N ARG A 44 -11.29 -11.70 -2.42
CA ARG A 44 -10.04 -11.45 -1.71
C ARG A 44 -10.02 -10.08 -1.06
N LEU A 45 -10.45 -9.04 -1.79
CA LEU A 45 -10.55 -7.68 -1.25
C LEU A 45 -11.51 -7.58 -0.06
N VAL A 46 -12.68 -8.22 -0.14
CA VAL A 46 -13.66 -8.18 0.94
C VAL A 46 -13.21 -8.99 2.16
N THR A 47 -12.54 -10.12 1.94
CA THR A 47 -11.93 -10.89 3.04
C THR A 47 -10.90 -10.02 3.78
N VAL A 48 -9.93 -9.43 3.08
CA VAL A 48 -8.93 -8.56 3.70
C VAL A 48 -9.58 -7.35 4.37
N ALA A 49 -10.55 -6.71 3.73
CA ALA A 49 -11.27 -5.57 4.32
C ALA A 49 -11.95 -5.94 5.64
N ARG A 50 -12.58 -7.13 5.70
CA ARG A 50 -13.23 -7.64 6.90
C ARG A 50 -12.24 -7.93 8.02
N GLU A 51 -11.13 -8.59 7.72
CA GLU A 51 -10.08 -8.91 8.71
C GLU A 51 -9.45 -7.63 9.29
N VAL A 52 -9.26 -6.59 8.47
CA VAL A 52 -8.69 -5.31 8.90
C VAL A 52 -9.72 -4.39 9.60
N GLY A 53 -11.01 -4.73 9.52
CA GLY A 53 -12.10 -3.93 10.08
C GLY A 53 -12.38 -2.63 9.30
N VAL A 54 -12.35 -2.69 7.96
CA VAL A 54 -12.52 -1.51 7.08
C VAL A 54 -13.64 -1.72 6.05
N GLU A 55 -14.29 -0.64 5.65
CA GLU A 55 -15.33 -0.65 4.62
C GLU A 55 -14.71 -0.40 3.24
N LEU A 56 -14.98 -1.27 2.27
CA LEU A 56 -14.41 -1.20 0.93
C LEU A 56 -15.16 -0.23 0.01
N VAL A 57 -14.46 0.76 -0.57
CA VAL A 57 -15.08 1.73 -1.50
C VAL A 57 -14.48 1.71 -2.93
N LYS A 58 -15.36 1.81 -3.95
CA LYS A 58 -15.04 1.65 -5.39
C LYS A 58 -14.15 2.75 -5.98
N LYS A 59 -14.35 4.00 -5.56
CA LYS A 59 -13.58 5.16 -6.05
C LYS A 59 -12.71 5.69 -4.92
N ALA A 60 -11.44 5.97 -5.22
CA ALA A 60 -10.73 7.04 -4.54
C ALA A 60 -11.43 8.35 -4.94
N GLY A 61 -12.51 8.71 -4.24
CA GLY A 61 -13.14 10.01 -4.42
C GLY A 61 -12.09 11.10 -4.24
N ARG A 62 -12.20 12.21 -4.98
CA ARG A 62 -11.46 13.43 -4.64
C ARG A 62 -11.69 13.69 -3.15
N TRP A 63 -10.62 13.69 -2.35
CA TRP A 63 -10.61 13.74 -0.88
C TRP A 63 -11.16 15.05 -0.28
N ARG A 64 -12.06 15.75 -0.98
CA ARG A 64 -12.70 17.01 -0.56
C ARG A 64 -14.22 16.91 -0.47
N GLU A 65 -14.80 15.74 -0.54
CA GLU A 65 -16.16 15.56 -0.02
C GLU A 65 -16.02 15.00 1.39
N LYS A 66 -16.12 15.90 2.38
CA LYS A 66 -16.67 15.50 3.68
C LYS A 66 -18.01 14.86 3.35
N VAL A 67 -18.08 13.54 3.43
CA VAL A 67 -19.38 12.87 3.49
C VAL A 67 -19.93 13.26 4.86
N GLU A 68 -20.70 14.35 4.88
CA GLU A 68 -21.57 14.61 6.03
C GLU A 68 -22.46 13.37 6.16
N PRO A 69 -22.50 12.71 7.32
CA PRO A 69 -23.46 11.65 7.52
C PRO A 69 -24.84 12.30 7.39
N GLU A 70 -25.62 11.90 6.38
CA GLU A 70 -27.07 12.12 6.39
C GLU A 70 -27.61 11.39 7.63
N VAL A 71 -27.75 12.15 8.72
CA VAL A 71 -28.51 11.73 9.88
C VAL A 71 -29.97 11.91 9.50
N GLU A 72 -30.58 10.89 8.92
CA GLU A 72 -32.03 10.78 8.95
C GLU A 72 -32.46 10.64 10.42
N PRO A 73 -33.25 11.57 10.97
CA PRO A 73 -33.72 11.45 12.33
C PRO A 73 -34.97 10.57 12.32
N GLY A 74 -34.83 9.28 12.64
CA GLY A 74 -35.99 8.50 13.04
C GLY A 74 -35.86 6.99 12.95
N ARG A 75 -36.14 6.37 14.09
CA ARG A 75 -36.48 4.94 14.30
C ARG A 75 -35.30 3.98 14.30
N GLY A 76 -34.75 3.79 15.51
CA GLY A 76 -34.45 2.43 16.01
C GLY A 76 -33.46 1.60 15.21
N ALA A 77 -32.44 2.22 14.61
CA ALA A 77 -31.33 1.44 14.06
C ALA A 77 -30.52 0.85 15.22
N PRO A 78 -30.25 -0.48 15.24
CA PRO A 78 -29.31 -1.06 16.18
C PRO A 78 -27.97 -0.33 16.02
N ALA A 79 -27.29 -0.08 17.14
CA ALA A 79 -26.01 0.62 17.20
C ALA A 79 -25.13 0.21 16.02
N ARG A 80 -24.94 1.11 15.05
CA ARG A 80 -24.03 0.87 13.94
C ARG A 80 -22.66 0.55 14.58
N PRO A 81 -22.03 -0.58 14.22
CA PRO A 81 -20.70 -0.89 14.73
C PRO A 81 -19.78 0.30 14.42
N GLU A 82 -18.86 0.57 15.35
CA GLU A 82 -17.83 1.61 15.29
C GLU A 82 -17.43 1.91 13.85
N VAL A 83 -17.47 3.20 13.47
CA VAL A 83 -17.29 3.67 12.09
C VAL A 83 -16.09 2.98 11.44
N ALA A 84 -16.34 1.91 10.68
CA ALA A 84 -15.31 1.19 9.96
C ALA A 84 -14.65 2.19 9.02
N SER A 85 -13.33 2.38 9.14
CA SER A 85 -12.66 3.36 8.30
C SER A 85 -12.82 2.95 6.84
N LYS A 86 -13.25 3.88 5.98
CA LYS A 86 -13.50 3.61 4.56
C LYS A 86 -12.16 3.57 3.82
N VAL A 87 -11.85 2.44 3.20
CA VAL A 87 -10.59 2.23 2.47
C VAL A 87 -10.88 1.96 0.99
N PRO A 88 -10.25 2.68 0.05
CA PRO A 88 -10.41 2.43 -1.37
C PRO A 88 -9.91 1.05 -1.81
N GLU A 89 -10.60 0.44 -2.77
CA GLU A 89 -10.16 -0.82 -3.41
C GLU A 89 -8.72 -0.77 -3.91
N SER A 90 -8.26 0.39 -4.38
CA SER A 90 -6.91 0.57 -4.90
C SER A 90 -5.83 0.47 -3.83
N ILE A 91 -6.13 0.82 -2.58
CA ILE A 91 -5.22 0.69 -1.44
C ILE A 91 -5.06 -0.79 -1.09
N LEU A 92 -6.18 -1.49 -0.84
CA LEU A 92 -6.14 -2.91 -0.51
C LEU A 92 -5.58 -3.76 -1.66
N SER A 93 -5.91 -3.43 -2.91
CA SER A 93 -5.33 -4.11 -4.09
C SER A 93 -3.82 -3.93 -4.16
N ALA A 94 -3.31 -2.75 -3.80
CA ALA A 94 -1.87 -2.50 -3.78
C ALA A 94 -1.20 -3.23 -2.61
N SER A 95 -1.82 -3.28 -1.43
CA SER A 95 -1.34 -4.10 -0.29
C SER A 95 -1.24 -5.58 -0.67
N ILE A 96 -2.27 -6.12 -1.33
CA ILE A 96 -2.29 -7.49 -1.89
C ILE A 96 -1.14 -7.71 -2.87
N ALA A 97 -0.90 -6.76 -3.78
CA ALA A 97 0.19 -6.86 -4.73
C ALA A 97 1.58 -6.83 -4.05
N ILE A 98 1.73 -6.10 -2.94
CA ILE A 98 2.96 -6.08 -2.15
C ILE A 98 3.17 -7.44 -1.48
N ALA A 99 2.14 -8.00 -0.83
CA ALA A 99 2.19 -9.33 -0.22
C ALA A 99 2.65 -10.39 -1.23
N ARG A 100 2.01 -10.44 -2.40
CA ARG A 100 2.39 -11.31 -3.53
C ARG A 100 3.83 -11.09 -3.98
N SER A 101 4.28 -9.84 -4.03
CA SER A 101 5.65 -9.54 -4.42
C SER A 101 6.67 -10.01 -3.38
N ILE A 102 6.31 -10.06 -2.11
CA ILE A 102 7.17 -10.58 -1.04
C ILE A 102 7.22 -12.12 -1.15
N THR A 103 6.06 -12.79 -1.17
CA THR A 103 5.98 -14.26 -1.22
C THR A 103 6.59 -14.87 -2.49
N SER A 104 6.53 -14.16 -3.62
CA SER A 104 7.21 -14.59 -4.86
C SER A 104 8.75 -14.51 -4.79
N ARG A 105 9.31 -13.65 -3.93
CA ARG A 105 10.77 -13.41 -3.83
C ARG A 105 11.40 -14.01 -2.58
N VAL A 106 10.59 -14.42 -1.60
CA VAL A 106 11.01 -15.04 -0.34
C VAL A 106 10.30 -16.40 -0.25
N PRO A 107 10.93 -17.48 -0.74
CA PRO A 107 10.31 -18.81 -0.82
C PRO A 107 9.74 -19.33 0.51
N GLU A 108 10.36 -18.97 1.63
CA GLU A 108 9.98 -19.33 2.99
C GLU A 108 8.59 -18.80 3.37
N LEU A 109 8.11 -17.80 2.65
CA LEU A 109 6.80 -17.17 2.85
C LEU A 109 5.72 -17.70 1.90
N ARG A 110 6.03 -18.70 1.06
CA ARG A 110 5.03 -19.37 0.22
C ARG A 110 4.00 -20.04 1.11
N GLY A 111 2.73 -19.70 0.92
CA GLY A 111 1.60 -20.19 1.73
C GLY A 111 1.17 -19.25 2.86
N ARG A 112 1.93 -18.19 3.16
CA ARG A 112 1.55 -17.14 4.13
C ARG A 112 0.95 -15.91 3.47
N GLU A 113 0.53 -16.01 2.21
CA GLU A 113 0.12 -14.84 1.43
C GLU A 113 -1.08 -14.11 2.07
N GLU A 114 -2.08 -14.85 2.56
CA GLU A 114 -3.27 -14.27 3.20
C GLU A 114 -2.94 -13.55 4.52
N GLU A 115 -2.07 -14.13 5.35
CA GLU A 115 -1.56 -13.51 6.59
C GLU A 115 -0.85 -12.17 6.28
N LEU A 116 0.04 -12.17 5.29
CA LEU A 116 0.77 -10.97 4.88
C LEU A 116 -0.14 -9.90 4.27
N GLU A 117 -1.20 -10.30 3.56
CA GLU A 117 -2.17 -9.36 3.01
C GLU A 117 -2.87 -8.54 4.09
N VAL A 118 -3.25 -9.18 5.19
CA VAL A 118 -3.87 -8.52 6.34
C VAL A 118 -2.87 -7.56 6.99
N VAL A 119 -1.67 -8.05 7.35
CA VAL A 119 -0.62 -7.23 7.98
C VAL A 119 -0.27 -5.99 7.16
N ILE A 120 -0.08 -6.15 5.84
CA ILE A 120 0.28 -5.05 4.96
C ILE A 120 -0.91 -4.09 4.77
N ALA A 121 -2.15 -4.60 4.71
CA ALA A 121 -3.34 -3.79 4.61
C ALA A 121 -3.59 -2.95 5.87
N GLU A 122 -3.38 -3.51 7.06
CA GLU A 122 -3.42 -2.77 8.34
C GLU A 122 -2.50 -1.56 8.32
N GLU A 123 -1.26 -1.75 7.86
CA GLU A 123 -0.25 -0.68 7.83
C GLU A 123 -0.47 0.33 6.69
N CYS A 124 -1.24 -0.05 5.65
CA CYS A 124 -1.50 0.81 4.49
C CYS A 124 -2.84 1.56 4.51
N ARG A 125 -3.78 1.23 5.42
CA ARG A 125 -5.17 1.75 5.39
C ARG A 125 -5.27 3.28 5.48
N ASP A 126 -4.28 3.92 6.08
CA ASP A 126 -4.16 5.38 6.27
C ASP A 126 -3.31 6.07 5.18
N LEU A 127 -2.76 5.31 4.23
CA LEU A 127 -1.92 5.84 3.16
C LEU A 127 -2.72 6.25 1.92
N LYS A 128 -2.21 7.26 1.21
CA LYS A 128 -2.71 7.63 -0.13
C LYS A 128 -2.23 6.62 -1.16
N GLN A 129 -2.97 6.49 -2.27
CA GLN A 129 -2.62 5.54 -3.35
C GLN A 129 -1.18 5.70 -3.86
N LYS A 130 -0.71 6.94 -4.06
CA LYS A 130 0.68 7.20 -4.46
C LYS A 130 1.69 6.74 -3.40
N GLN A 131 1.35 6.87 -2.12
CA GLN A 131 2.21 6.45 -1.00
C GLN A 131 2.31 4.93 -0.92
N VAL A 132 1.19 4.20 -1.08
CA VAL A 132 1.22 2.72 -1.11
C VAL A 132 1.99 2.21 -2.32
N GLN A 133 1.84 2.86 -3.48
CA GLN A 133 2.63 2.52 -4.67
C GLN A 133 4.14 2.70 -4.43
N GLU A 134 4.54 3.78 -3.77
CA GLU A 134 5.94 4.03 -3.43
C GLU A 134 6.46 3.08 -2.36
N LEU A 135 5.65 2.79 -1.33
CA LEU A 135 5.93 1.77 -0.34
C LEU A 135 6.23 0.43 -1.03
N GLY A 136 5.39 0.03 -1.97
CA GLY A 136 5.62 -1.19 -2.76
C GLY A 136 6.87 -1.14 -3.66
N ARG A 137 7.39 0.02 -4.04
CA ARG A 137 8.68 0.13 -4.73
C ARG A 137 9.85 -0.05 -3.76
N ILE A 138 9.83 0.65 -2.63
CA ILE A 138 10.84 0.57 -1.58
C ILE A 138 10.96 -0.87 -1.08
N VAL A 139 9.82 -1.51 -0.76
CA VAL A 139 9.79 -2.90 -0.30
C VAL A 139 10.49 -3.81 -1.30
N ARG A 140 10.14 -3.70 -2.60
CA ARG A 140 10.70 -4.54 -3.66
C ARG A 140 12.17 -4.30 -3.95
N ARG A 141 12.67 -3.08 -3.80
CA ARG A 141 14.04 -2.71 -4.19
C ARG A 141 15.03 -2.80 -3.02
N GLU A 142 14.59 -2.40 -1.84
CA GLU A 142 15.47 -2.15 -0.70
C GLU A 142 15.23 -3.12 0.45
N LYS A 143 14.01 -3.62 0.63
CA LYS A 143 13.64 -4.37 1.85
C LYS A 143 13.50 -5.89 1.70
N ILE A 144 13.44 -6.43 0.48
CA ILE A 144 13.34 -7.89 0.28
C ILE A 144 14.50 -8.64 0.94
N SER A 145 15.72 -8.14 0.83
CA SER A 145 16.91 -8.77 1.43
C SER A 145 16.83 -8.77 2.96
N GLU A 146 16.30 -7.70 3.54
CA GLU A 146 16.10 -7.59 5.00
C GLU A 146 15.06 -8.60 5.49
N ILE A 147 13.92 -8.72 4.78
CA ILE A 147 12.90 -9.74 5.10
C ILE A 147 13.53 -11.13 5.06
N ARG A 148 14.23 -11.47 3.98
CA ARG A 148 14.84 -12.81 3.82
C ARG A 148 15.82 -13.16 4.93
N ALA A 149 16.61 -12.19 5.39
CA ALA A 149 17.58 -12.43 6.46
C ALA A 149 16.93 -12.67 7.83
N ARG A 150 15.78 -12.05 8.10
CA ARG A 150 15.15 -12.05 9.43
C ARG A 150 14.11 -13.14 9.63
N VAL A 151 13.44 -13.59 8.57
CA VAL A 151 12.34 -14.59 8.67
C VAL A 151 12.78 -15.97 9.18
N SER A 152 14.07 -16.26 9.23
CA SER A 152 14.62 -17.49 9.83
C SER A 152 14.75 -17.42 11.36
N GLU A 153 14.79 -16.21 11.93
CA GLU A 153 15.12 -15.97 13.34
C GLU A 153 13.95 -15.36 14.11
N GLU A 154 13.07 -14.63 13.43
CA GLU A 154 11.96 -13.89 14.02
C GLU A 154 10.61 -14.35 13.46
N PRO A 155 9.50 -14.13 14.19
CA PRO A 155 8.16 -14.37 13.66
C PRO A 155 7.91 -13.58 12.37
N VAL A 156 7.41 -14.26 11.34
CA VAL A 156 7.17 -13.68 10.01
C VAL A 156 6.32 -12.41 10.08
N GLU A 157 5.26 -12.44 10.89
CA GLU A 157 4.37 -11.30 11.07
C GLU A 157 5.13 -10.07 11.57
N ASP A 158 5.96 -10.23 12.61
CA ASP A 158 6.75 -9.16 13.22
C ASP A 158 7.78 -8.59 12.25
N VAL A 159 8.47 -9.47 11.50
CA VAL A 159 9.45 -9.06 10.48
C VAL A 159 8.76 -8.22 9.40
N VAL A 160 7.67 -8.72 8.82
CA VAL A 160 6.98 -8.00 7.75
C VAL A 160 6.37 -6.71 8.27
N ARG A 161 5.71 -6.73 9.42
CA ARG A 161 5.15 -5.52 10.06
C ARG A 161 6.24 -4.47 10.32
N SER A 162 7.38 -4.88 10.88
CA SER A 162 8.55 -4.01 11.12
C SER A 162 9.07 -3.39 9.83
N VAL A 163 9.27 -4.21 8.79
CA VAL A 163 9.82 -3.76 7.50
C VAL A 163 8.86 -2.82 6.79
N ILE A 164 7.57 -3.12 6.81
CA ILE A 164 6.53 -2.28 6.20
C ILE A 164 6.41 -0.95 6.92
N ARG A 165 6.50 -0.93 8.26
CA ARG A 165 6.55 0.32 9.04
C ARG A 165 7.77 1.17 8.71
N ASP A 166 8.93 0.55 8.54
CA ASP A 166 10.13 1.26 8.14
C ASP A 166 10.01 1.85 6.72
N ALA A 167 9.53 1.06 5.76
CA ALA A 167 9.25 1.54 4.42
C ALA A 167 8.18 2.66 4.41
N LYS A 168 7.14 2.54 5.23
CA LYS A 168 6.10 3.55 5.42
C LYS A 168 6.68 4.85 5.93
N ARG A 169 7.55 4.80 6.94
CA ARG A 169 8.29 5.96 7.45
C ARG A 169 9.11 6.62 6.34
N MET A 170 9.85 5.84 5.55
CA MET A 170 10.58 6.36 4.39
C MET A 170 9.68 7.08 3.38
N VAL A 171 8.46 6.58 3.13
CA VAL A 171 7.49 7.23 2.23
C VAL A 171 6.94 8.53 2.82
N LEU A 172 6.72 8.59 4.13
CA LEU A 172 6.14 9.75 4.80
C LEU A 172 7.17 10.87 5.00
N GLU A 173 8.44 10.51 5.21
CA GLU A 173 9.52 11.46 5.51
C GLU A 173 10.29 11.92 4.26
N ARG A 174 10.14 11.23 3.11
CA ARG A 174 10.81 11.60 1.86
C ARG A 174 9.92 12.41 0.94
N VAL A 175 10.49 13.50 0.43
CA VAL A 175 9.87 14.32 -0.63
C VAL A 175 10.63 14.08 -1.93
N SER A 176 9.91 13.76 -3.00
CA SER A 176 10.50 13.72 -4.33
C SER A 176 10.70 15.14 -4.84
N ILE A 177 11.96 15.49 -5.13
CA ILE A 177 12.33 16.78 -5.68
C ILE A 177 12.67 16.58 -7.15
N LYS A 178 12.03 17.33 -8.05
CA LYS A 178 12.40 17.39 -9.46
C LYS A 178 13.22 18.66 -9.69
N VAL A 179 14.50 18.50 -10.00
CA VAL A 179 15.43 19.61 -10.23
C VAL A 179 16.14 19.39 -11.56
N GLU A 180 16.34 20.47 -12.31
CA GLU A 180 17.19 20.46 -13.49
C GLU A 180 18.62 20.79 -13.09
N VAL A 181 19.56 19.95 -13.50
CA VAL A 181 20.99 20.11 -13.24
C VAL A 181 21.74 19.98 -14.56
N SER A 182 22.83 20.73 -14.72
CA SER A 182 23.63 20.64 -15.94
C SER A 182 24.29 19.26 -16.04
N THR A 183 24.31 18.69 -17.25
CA THR A 183 24.92 17.38 -17.50
C THR A 183 26.35 17.25 -16.98
N PRO A 184 27.25 18.26 -17.15
CA PRO A 184 28.61 18.17 -16.63
C PRO A 184 28.68 18.03 -15.10
N VAL A 185 27.77 18.70 -14.37
CA VAL A 185 27.72 18.61 -12.90
C VAL A 185 27.24 17.22 -12.48
N LEU A 186 26.20 16.69 -13.14
CA LEU A 186 25.68 15.37 -12.84
C LEU A 186 26.72 14.27 -13.07
N GLU A 187 27.49 14.34 -14.17
CA GLU A 187 28.51 13.33 -14.45
C GLU A 187 29.67 13.40 -13.45
N ARG A 188 30.16 14.59 -13.10
CA ARG A 188 31.17 14.75 -12.04
C ARG A 188 30.67 14.22 -10.69
N PHE A 189 29.39 14.44 -10.38
CA PHE A 189 28.78 13.92 -9.17
C PHE A 189 28.71 12.38 -9.17
N LYS A 190 28.28 11.78 -10.27
CA LYS A 190 28.25 10.31 -10.43
C LYS A 190 29.64 9.68 -10.31
N GLU A 191 30.66 10.30 -10.89
CA GLU A 191 32.05 9.83 -10.76
C GLU A 191 32.53 9.86 -9.32
N ALA A 192 32.25 10.93 -8.58
CA ALA A 192 32.63 11.07 -7.17
C ALA A 192 32.03 9.97 -6.27
N ILE A 193 30.88 9.40 -6.65
CA ILE A 193 30.18 8.38 -5.86
C ILE A 193 30.35 6.94 -6.38
N ARG A 194 30.83 6.76 -7.62
CA ARG A 194 30.95 5.46 -8.31
C ARG A 194 31.74 4.42 -7.50
N GLY A 195 32.77 4.85 -6.76
CA GLY A 195 33.59 3.98 -5.91
C GLY A 195 33.07 3.74 -4.49
N ARG A 196 31.94 4.35 -4.10
CA ARG A 196 31.46 4.35 -2.71
C ARG A 196 30.23 3.47 -2.47
N GLY A 197 29.74 2.76 -3.50
CA GLY A 197 28.56 1.90 -3.39
C GLY A 197 27.26 2.65 -3.06
N LEU A 198 27.22 3.97 -3.30
CA LEU A 198 26.03 4.79 -3.04
C LEU A 198 25.12 4.84 -4.27
N SER A 199 23.82 4.71 -4.05
CA SER A 199 22.82 5.07 -5.07
C SER A 199 22.82 6.58 -5.30
N LEU A 200 22.38 7.02 -6.48
CA LEU A 200 22.29 8.44 -6.80
C LEU A 200 21.39 9.18 -5.80
N ASP A 201 20.24 8.62 -5.46
CA ASP A 201 19.29 9.22 -4.50
C ASP A 201 19.94 9.40 -3.12
N ARG A 202 20.65 8.38 -2.63
CA ARG A 202 21.35 8.44 -1.34
C ARG A 202 22.47 9.46 -1.36
N ALA A 203 23.22 9.52 -2.46
CA ALA A 203 24.27 10.51 -2.63
C ALA A 203 23.72 11.94 -2.65
N VAL A 204 22.60 12.19 -3.36
CA VAL A 204 21.95 13.50 -3.39
C VAL A 204 21.45 13.88 -1.99
N GLU A 205 20.82 12.97 -1.26
CA GLU A 205 20.38 13.21 0.11
C GLU A 205 21.57 13.57 1.02
N MET A 206 22.71 12.87 0.89
CA MET A 206 23.93 13.20 1.63
C MET A 206 24.50 14.56 1.25
N ALA A 207 24.49 14.93 -0.02
CA ALA A 207 24.94 16.25 -0.48
C ALA A 207 24.06 17.37 0.09
N LEU A 208 22.74 17.17 0.10
CA LEU A 208 21.80 18.12 0.72
C LEU A 208 22.03 18.24 2.22
N ARG A 209 22.22 17.12 2.94
CA ARG A 209 22.57 17.15 4.38
C ARG A 209 23.87 17.90 4.62
N PHE A 210 24.91 17.61 3.83
CA PHE A 210 26.18 18.31 3.94
C PHE A 210 26.01 19.82 3.76
N ALA A 211 25.22 20.26 2.77
CA ALA A 211 24.94 21.68 2.55
C ALA A 211 24.17 22.32 3.72
N VAL A 212 23.21 21.60 4.32
CA VAL A 212 22.46 22.05 5.50
C VAL A 212 23.37 22.15 6.73
N ASP A 213 24.18 21.13 7.00
CA ASP A 213 25.11 21.08 8.13
C ASP A 213 26.20 22.17 8.01
N LYS A 214 26.61 22.47 6.77
CA LYS A 214 27.54 23.55 6.43
C LYS A 214 26.84 24.82 5.98
N GLY A 215 25.70 25.14 6.58
CA GLY A 215 24.79 26.20 6.13
C GLY A 215 25.44 27.54 5.80
N SER A 216 26.39 28.02 6.61
CA SER A 216 27.11 29.27 6.34
C SER A 216 27.98 29.19 5.09
N GLU A 217 28.76 28.12 4.94
CA GLU A 217 29.63 27.89 3.77
C GLU A 217 28.78 27.74 2.49
N PHE A 218 27.60 27.13 2.60
CA PHE A 218 26.67 26.97 1.49
C PHE A 218 26.01 28.31 1.08
N ILE A 219 25.60 29.13 2.05
CA ILE A 219 25.06 30.48 1.77
C ILE A 219 26.11 31.37 1.10
N ASP A 220 27.36 31.32 1.58
CA ASP A 220 28.48 32.04 0.97
C ASP A 220 28.75 31.56 -0.46
N TYR A 221 28.65 30.25 -0.71
CA TYR A 221 28.77 29.68 -2.05
C TYR A 221 27.66 30.16 -2.99
N CYS A 222 26.42 30.25 -2.52
CA CYS A 222 25.29 30.77 -3.30
C CYS A 222 25.36 32.28 -3.58
N SER A 223 26.18 33.02 -2.83
CA SER A 223 26.32 34.48 -2.97
C SER A 223 27.42 34.90 -3.96
N LYS A 224 28.10 33.93 -4.58
CA LYS A 224 29.13 34.13 -5.62
C LYS A 224 28.54 33.93 -7.00
#